data_AF-A0A7Y2C226-F1
#
_entry.id   AF-A0A7Y2C226-F1
#
_cell.length_a   1.000
_cell.length_b   1.000
_cell.length_c   1.000
_cell.angle_alpha   90.00
_cell.angle_beta   90.00
_cell.angle_gamma   90.00
#
_symmetry.space_group_name_H-M   'P 1'
#
loop_
_entity.id
_entity.type
_entity.pdbx_description
1 polymer ?
#
loop_
_entity_poly.entity_id
_entity_poly.type
_entity_poly.pdbx_seq_one_letter_code
_entity_poly.pdbx_strand_id
1 'polypeptide(L)'
;MAKSNIIDVILRTIQDVQKKNKASKIEETADPNVFDILKGRLQKLDEKSKNKRVRKGKSPDSILDLIKKEIEGARRQNKRDPNTKTASPKVFDDIIKKIDQRHTRKASTGLRKVVEEYNLDVNRLPREVVQQIQERYLKDRRKFDQQYAQRIQDLIVRYR
;
A
#
# COMPACT_ATOMS: atom_id res chain seq x y z
N MET A 1 20.68 -2.09 -8.43
CA MET A 1 20.00 -2.42 -7.15
C MET A 1 18.50 -2.53 -7.41
N ALA A 2 17.86 -3.66 -7.09
CA ALA A 2 16.43 -3.85 -7.32
C ALA A 2 15.62 -2.81 -6.51
N LYS A 3 14.79 -2.02 -7.21
CA LYS A 3 13.84 -1.09 -6.57
C LYS A 3 12.89 -1.92 -5.70
N SER A 4 13.01 -1.79 -4.38
CA SER A 4 12.10 -2.44 -3.42
C SER A 4 10.68 -1.94 -3.67
N ASN A 5 9.82 -2.83 -4.22
CA ASN A 5 8.41 -2.56 -4.47
C ASN A 5 7.69 -2.40 -3.12
N ILE A 6 6.56 -1.70 -3.09
CA ILE A 6 5.78 -1.50 -1.87
C ILE A 6 5.38 -2.83 -1.24
N ILE A 7 5.11 -3.85 -2.06
CA ILE A 7 4.83 -5.22 -1.62
C ILE A 7 6.01 -5.79 -0.83
N ASP A 8 7.27 -5.55 -1.25
CA ASP A 8 8.45 -6.01 -0.53
C ASP A 8 8.60 -5.31 0.83
N VAL A 9 8.31 -4.01 0.88
CA VAL A 9 8.34 -3.23 2.13
C VAL A 9 7.36 -3.82 3.13
N ILE A 10 6.19 -4.24 2.64
CA ILE A 10 5.11 -4.78 3.45
C ILE A 10 5.44 -6.20 3.90
N LEU A 11 5.98 -7.05 3.01
CA LEU A 11 6.50 -8.36 3.36
C LEU A 11 7.57 -8.27 4.47
N ARG A 12 8.50 -7.32 4.38
CA ARG A 12 9.48 -7.05 5.44
C ARG A 12 8.81 -6.58 6.73
N THR A 13 7.78 -5.75 6.63
CA THR A 13 7.04 -5.26 7.80
C THR A 13 6.34 -6.39 8.54
N ILE A 14 5.76 -7.33 7.80
CA ILE A 14 5.12 -8.54 8.32
C ILE A 14 6.16 -9.42 9.03
N GLN A 15 7.33 -9.63 8.43
CA GLN A 15 8.44 -10.35 9.06
C GLN A 15 8.93 -9.65 10.34
N ASP A 16 9.01 -8.32 10.34
CA ASP A 16 9.42 -7.54 11.50
C ASP A 16 8.42 -7.65 12.65
N VAL A 17 7.11 -7.68 12.34
CA VAL A 17 6.07 -7.95 13.35
C VAL A 17 6.18 -9.38 13.87
N GLN A 18 6.36 -10.37 12.99
CA GLN A 18 6.55 -11.76 13.38
C GLN A 18 7.73 -11.95 14.34
N LYS A 19 8.89 -11.34 14.02
CA LYS A 19 10.08 -11.39 14.88
C LYS A 19 9.84 -10.74 16.24
N LYS A 20 9.19 -9.57 16.27
CA LYS A 20 8.85 -8.88 17.53
C LYS A 20 7.87 -9.68 18.39
N ASN A 21 6.88 -10.32 17.78
CA ASN A 21 5.93 -11.17 18.49
C ASN A 21 6.62 -12.42 19.06
N LYS A 22 7.51 -13.07 18.29
CA LYS A 22 8.32 -14.20 18.78
C LYS A 22 9.22 -13.83 19.96
N ALA A 23 9.65 -12.58 20.04
CA ALA A 23 10.50 -12.07 21.12
C ALA A 23 9.71 -11.54 22.34
N SER A 24 8.38 -11.40 22.24
CA SER A 24 7.55 -10.90 23.33
C SER A 24 7.19 -12.02 24.31
N LYS A 25 7.44 -11.81 25.60
CA LYS A 25 7.03 -12.74 26.68
C LYS A 25 5.56 -12.58 27.09
N ILE A 26 4.87 -11.55 26.60
CA ILE A 26 3.55 -11.11 27.07
C ILE A 26 2.47 -11.33 26.00
N GLU A 27 2.84 -11.33 24.72
CA GLU A 27 1.87 -11.47 23.63
C GLU A 27 1.86 -12.91 23.13
N GLU A 28 0.67 -13.54 23.06
CA GLU A 28 0.49 -14.83 22.41
C GLU A 28 1.07 -14.76 21.01
N THR A 29 2.09 -15.59 20.78
CA THR A 29 2.77 -15.66 19.50
C THR A 29 1.75 -16.09 18.46
N ALA A 30 1.49 -15.20 17.52
CA ALA A 30 0.75 -15.54 16.32
C ALA A 30 1.39 -16.77 15.68
N ASP A 31 0.60 -17.83 15.46
CA ASP A 31 1.12 -19.04 14.81
C ASP A 31 1.79 -18.67 13.48
N PRO A 32 2.89 -19.35 13.11
CA PRO A 32 3.57 -19.18 11.84
C PRO A 32 2.61 -19.12 10.64
N ASN A 33 1.51 -19.88 10.74
CA ASN A 33 0.47 -20.02 9.74
C ASN A 33 -0.18 -18.69 9.31
N VAL A 34 -0.37 -17.70 10.20
CA VAL A 34 -0.97 -16.41 9.83
C VAL A 34 -0.03 -15.58 8.96
N PHE A 35 1.26 -15.59 9.28
CA PHE A 35 2.27 -14.89 8.49
C PHE A 35 2.47 -15.54 7.12
N ASP A 36 2.38 -16.87 7.06
CA ASP A 36 2.44 -17.62 5.81
C ASP A 36 1.20 -17.38 4.92
N ILE A 37 0.01 -17.29 5.51
CA ILE A 37 -1.22 -16.90 4.80
C ILE A 37 -1.10 -15.49 4.23
N LEU A 38 -0.61 -14.53 5.02
CA LEU A 38 -0.41 -13.16 4.57
C LEU A 38 0.63 -13.08 3.45
N LYS A 39 1.76 -13.78 3.61
CA LYS A 39 2.81 -13.86 2.60
C LYS A 39 2.28 -14.45 1.30
N GLY A 40 1.55 -15.56 1.37
CA GLY A 40 0.94 -16.22 0.21
C GLY A 40 -0.10 -15.35 -0.49
N ARG A 41 -0.95 -14.62 0.26
CA ARG A 41 -1.92 -13.67 -0.30
C ARG A 41 -1.22 -12.50 -1.00
N LEU A 42 -0.17 -11.95 -0.41
CA LEU A 42 0.60 -10.85 -0.97
C LEU A 42 1.40 -11.26 -2.22
N GLN A 43 1.98 -12.45 -2.24
CA GLN A 43 2.64 -13.00 -3.42
C GLN A 43 1.65 -13.20 -4.57
N LYS A 44 0.48 -13.77 -4.30
CA LYS A 44 -0.61 -13.88 -5.28
C LYS A 44 -1.09 -12.51 -5.77
N LEU A 45 -1.04 -11.48 -4.93
CA LEU A 45 -1.41 -10.12 -5.30
C LEU A 45 -0.38 -9.48 -6.23
N ASP A 46 0.90 -9.67 -5.96
CA ASP A 46 2.00 -9.25 -6.83
C ASP A 46 1.88 -9.93 -8.20
N GLU A 47 1.71 -11.25 -8.24
CA GLU A 47 1.48 -12.02 -9.47
C GLU A 47 0.23 -11.56 -10.23
N LYS A 48 -0.90 -11.38 -9.54
CA LYS A 48 -2.15 -10.87 -10.15
C LYS A 48 -1.99 -9.46 -10.68
N SER A 49 -1.25 -8.58 -10.00
CA SER A 49 -1.01 -7.22 -10.46
C SER A 49 -0.13 -7.19 -11.71
N LYS A 50 0.85 -8.10 -11.82
CA LYS A 50 1.71 -8.27 -13.00
C LYS A 50 0.99 -8.92 -14.18
N ASN A 51 0.06 -9.85 -13.90
CA ASN A 51 -0.64 -10.67 -14.90
C ASN A 51 -2.03 -10.15 -15.31
N LYS A 52 -2.68 -9.28 -14.52
CA LYS A 52 -3.98 -8.72 -14.93
C LYS A 52 -3.77 -7.72 -16.05
N ARG A 53 -4.18 -8.14 -17.26
CA ARG A 53 -4.80 -7.23 -18.24
C ARG A 53 -5.80 -6.36 -17.48
N VAL A 54 -5.50 -5.08 -17.30
CA VAL A 54 -6.42 -4.09 -16.75
C VAL A 54 -7.73 -4.26 -17.51
N ARG A 55 -8.81 -4.62 -16.82
CA ARG A 55 -10.13 -4.68 -17.46
C ARG A 55 -10.41 -3.29 -18.02
N LYS A 56 -10.51 -3.18 -19.35
CA LYS A 56 -10.69 -1.91 -20.07
C LYS A 56 -11.76 -1.07 -19.37
N GLY A 57 -11.41 0.16 -18.95
CA GLY A 57 -12.33 1.12 -18.36
C GLY A 57 -12.46 1.15 -16.82
N LYS A 58 -11.76 0.29 -16.07
CA LYS A 58 -11.70 0.43 -14.60
C LYS A 58 -10.40 1.10 -14.16
N SER A 59 -10.50 2.08 -13.26
CA SER A 59 -9.34 2.67 -12.58
C SER A 59 -8.57 1.60 -11.81
N PRO A 60 -7.23 1.67 -11.77
CA PRO A 60 -6.44 0.76 -10.95
C PRO A 60 -6.78 0.98 -9.47
N ASP A 61 -6.89 -0.11 -8.71
CA ASP A 61 -7.04 -0.04 -7.25
C ASP A 61 -5.68 0.35 -6.63
N SER A 62 -5.70 1.12 -5.54
CA SER A 62 -4.49 1.39 -4.76
C SER A 62 -3.93 0.09 -4.19
N ILE A 63 -2.62 -0.14 -4.31
CA ILE A 63 -1.99 -1.34 -3.74
C ILE A 63 -2.21 -1.39 -2.23
N LEU A 64 -2.15 -0.24 -1.55
CA LEU A 64 -2.36 -0.20 -0.10
C LEU A 64 -3.75 -0.72 0.27
N ASP A 65 -4.78 -0.30 -0.46
CA ASP A 65 -6.15 -0.73 -0.19
C ASP A 65 -6.33 -2.21 -0.46
N LEU A 66 -5.76 -2.70 -1.56
CA LEU A 66 -5.72 -4.12 -1.88
C LEU A 66 -5.06 -4.94 -0.77
N ILE A 67 -3.97 -4.44 -0.19
CA ILE A 67 -3.25 -5.11 0.88
C ILE A 67 -4.02 -5.08 2.19
N LYS A 68 -4.58 -3.93 2.58
CA LYS A 68 -5.43 -3.82 3.76
C LYS A 68 -6.59 -4.81 3.68
N LYS A 69 -7.22 -4.92 2.50
CA LYS A 69 -8.30 -5.88 2.25
C LYS A 69 -7.85 -7.34 2.40
N GLU A 70 -6.65 -7.69 1.94
CA GLU A 70 -6.11 -9.05 2.13
C GLU A 70 -5.77 -9.34 3.60
N ILE A 71 -5.24 -8.36 4.34
CA ILE A 71 -4.96 -8.49 5.78
C ILE A 71 -6.26 -8.68 6.56
N GLU A 72 -7.31 -7.91 6.26
CA GLU A 72 -8.63 -8.11 6.83
C GLU A 72 -9.25 -9.46 6.45
N GLY A 73 -9.06 -9.89 5.20
CA GLY A 73 -9.51 -11.20 4.72
C GLY A 73 -8.85 -12.33 5.50
N ALA A 74 -7.54 -12.23 5.76
CA ALA A 74 -6.82 -13.15 6.62
C ALA A 74 -7.34 -13.10 8.06
N ARG A 75 -7.59 -11.91 8.63
CA ARG A 75 -8.18 -11.75 9.97
C ARG A 75 -9.56 -12.42 10.09
N ARG A 76 -10.42 -12.30 9.08
CA ARG A 76 -11.76 -12.92 9.05
C ARG A 76 -11.67 -14.44 8.94
N GLN A 77 -10.76 -14.96 8.12
CA GLN A 77 -10.52 -16.41 8.01
C GLN A 77 -9.98 -16.97 9.33
N ASN A 78 -9.07 -16.23 9.97
CA ASN A 78 -8.50 -16.53 11.29
C ASN A 78 -9.58 -16.57 12.39
N LYS A 79 -10.61 -15.70 12.34
CA LYS A 79 -11.73 -15.74 13.30
C LYS A 79 -12.70 -16.92 13.12
N ARG A 80 -12.70 -17.58 11.95
CA ARG A 80 -13.69 -18.62 11.61
C ARG A 80 -13.25 -20.03 11.96
N ASP A 81 -11.98 -20.24 12.30
CA ASP A 81 -11.41 -21.56 12.52
C ASP A 81 -11.13 -21.76 14.03
N PRO A 82 -12.04 -22.42 14.78
CA PRO A 82 -11.95 -22.54 16.23
C PRO A 82 -10.81 -23.46 16.72
N ASN A 83 -10.15 -24.21 15.82
CA ASN A 83 -9.13 -25.20 16.18
C ASN A 83 -7.69 -24.79 15.86
N THR A 84 -7.47 -23.65 15.22
CA THR A 84 -6.11 -23.12 14.95
C THR A 84 -5.69 -22.11 16.02
N LYS A 85 -4.45 -22.16 16.51
CA LYS A 85 -3.94 -21.15 17.45
C LYS A 85 -3.69 -19.85 16.70
N THR A 86 -4.74 -19.05 16.64
CA THR A 86 -4.81 -17.91 15.73
C THR A 86 -4.08 -16.69 16.27
N ALA A 87 -3.48 -15.89 15.37
CA ALA A 87 -2.85 -14.63 15.76
C ALA A 87 -3.82 -13.69 16.48
N SER A 88 -3.36 -13.06 17.57
CA SER A 88 -4.14 -12.03 18.26
C SER A 88 -4.57 -10.93 17.28
N PRO A 89 -5.81 -10.40 17.39
CA PRO A 89 -6.31 -9.32 16.54
C PRO A 89 -5.37 -8.11 16.47
N LYS A 90 -4.65 -7.83 17.57
CA LYS A 90 -3.67 -6.75 17.70
C LYS A 90 -2.53 -6.85 16.68
N VAL A 91 -2.14 -8.07 16.29
CA VAL A 91 -1.07 -8.31 15.31
C VAL A 91 -1.45 -7.77 13.93
N PHE A 92 -2.71 -7.93 13.53
CA PHE A 92 -3.20 -7.40 12.25
C PHE A 92 -3.23 -5.87 12.28
N ASP A 93 -3.65 -5.29 13.40
CA ASP A 93 -3.70 -3.84 13.59
C ASP A 93 -2.28 -3.24 13.58
N ASP A 94 -1.31 -3.89 14.23
CA ASP A 94 0.10 -3.49 14.22
C ASP A 94 0.74 -3.60 12.83
N ILE A 95 0.37 -4.61 12.05
CA ILE A 95 0.80 -4.74 10.65
C ILE A 95 0.25 -3.55 9.84
N ILE A 96 -1.06 -3.28 9.90
CA ILE A 96 -1.68 -2.16 9.17
C ILE A 96 -1.03 -0.83 9.56
N LYS A 97 -0.87 -0.59 10.87
CA LYS A 97 -0.26 0.63 11.39
C LYS A 97 1.17 0.82 10.89
N LYS A 98 2.01 -0.22 10.91
CA LYS A 98 3.38 -0.13 10.41
C LYS A 98 3.45 0.04 8.89
N ILE A 99 2.51 -0.54 8.13
CA ILE A 99 2.42 -0.35 6.68
C ILE A 99 2.15 1.11 6.36
N ASP A 100 1.15 1.71 6.99
CA ASP A 100 0.81 3.13 6.80
C ASP A 100 1.97 4.06 7.19
N GLN A 101 2.66 3.75 8.31
CA GLN A 101 3.84 4.50 8.75
C GLN A 101 5.04 4.36 7.81
N ARG A 102 5.26 3.21 7.19
CA ARG A 102 6.38 3.03 6.24
C ARG A 102 6.09 3.61 4.88
N HIS A 103 4.84 3.55 4.40
CA HIS A 103 4.47 4.23 3.16
C HIS A 103 4.66 5.74 3.31
N THR A 104 4.22 6.33 4.42
CA THR A 104 4.37 7.78 4.64
C THR A 104 5.83 8.24 4.70
N ARG A 105 6.77 7.36 5.10
CA ARG A 105 8.21 7.69 5.19
C ARG A 105 8.98 7.59 3.88
N LYS A 106 8.49 6.86 2.86
CA LYS A 106 9.12 6.88 1.53
C LYS A 106 8.67 8.14 0.79
N ALA A 107 9.58 9.11 0.67
CA ALA A 107 9.37 10.40 0.02
C ALA A 107 9.30 10.29 -1.52
N SER A 108 8.42 9.43 -2.03
CA SER A 108 8.09 9.40 -3.45
C SER A 108 7.23 10.63 -3.74
N THR A 109 7.69 11.50 -4.62
CA THR A 109 6.97 12.71 -5.04
C THR A 109 6.54 12.62 -6.50
N GLY A 110 5.57 13.43 -6.88
CA GLY A 110 5.16 13.57 -8.27
C GLY A 110 4.49 12.31 -8.86
N LEU A 111 4.64 12.15 -10.17
CA LEU A 111 4.11 10.99 -10.91
C LEU A 111 4.67 9.66 -10.39
N ARG A 112 5.91 9.65 -9.89
CA ARG A 112 6.52 8.45 -9.32
C ARG A 112 5.72 7.91 -8.13
N LYS A 113 5.15 8.79 -7.31
CA LYS A 113 4.25 8.38 -6.22
C LYS A 113 3.04 7.63 -6.76
N VAL A 114 2.42 8.14 -7.81
CA VAL A 114 1.26 7.51 -8.46
C VAL A 114 1.63 6.15 -9.04
N VAL A 115 2.77 6.07 -9.73
CA VAL A 115 3.27 4.80 -10.28
C VAL A 115 3.46 3.75 -9.20
N GLU A 116 4.05 4.14 -8.07
CA GLU A 116 4.30 3.24 -6.94
C GLU A 116 3.02 2.86 -6.18
N GLU A 117 2.12 3.82 -5.94
CA GLU A 117 0.86 3.61 -5.19
C GLU A 117 -0.11 2.67 -5.92
N TYR A 118 -0.06 2.65 -7.25
CA TYR A 118 -0.95 1.87 -8.11
C TYR A 118 -0.27 0.69 -8.84
N ASN A 119 0.98 0.36 -8.49
CA ASN A 119 1.81 -0.71 -9.10
C ASN A 119 1.92 -0.63 -10.62
N LEU A 120 2.02 0.57 -11.16
CA LEU A 120 1.99 0.75 -12.61
C LEU A 120 3.35 0.38 -13.21
N ASP A 121 3.35 -0.50 -14.21
CA ASP A 121 4.58 -0.86 -14.92
C ASP A 121 4.84 0.11 -16.09
N VAL A 122 5.44 1.25 -15.76
CA VAL A 122 5.79 2.29 -16.75
C VAL A 122 6.86 1.84 -17.75
N ASN A 123 7.61 0.77 -17.47
CA ASN A 123 8.63 0.27 -18.40
C ASN A 123 8.02 -0.39 -19.64
N ARG A 124 6.72 -0.72 -19.61
CA ARG A 124 5.98 -1.24 -20.76
C ARG A 124 5.51 -0.14 -21.71
N LEU A 125 5.71 1.12 -21.36
CA LEU A 125 5.27 2.27 -22.16
C LEU A 125 6.47 2.87 -22.90
N PRO A 126 6.28 3.34 -24.15
CA PRO A 126 7.27 4.15 -24.84
C PRO A 126 7.64 5.39 -24.03
N ARG A 127 8.89 5.85 -24.17
CA ARG A 127 9.41 6.98 -23.39
C ARG A 127 8.60 8.26 -23.64
N GLU A 128 8.16 8.45 -24.88
CA GLU A 128 7.36 9.59 -25.34
C GLU A 128 6.01 9.62 -24.62
N VAL A 129 5.38 8.46 -24.45
CA VAL A 129 4.10 8.33 -23.74
C VAL A 129 4.28 8.65 -22.26
N VAL A 130 5.34 8.15 -21.63
CA VAL A 130 5.66 8.45 -20.22
C VAL A 130 5.89 9.96 -20.04
N GLN A 131 6.58 10.60 -20.98
CA GLN A 131 6.82 12.04 -20.95
C GLN A 131 5.52 12.86 -21.08
N GLN A 132 4.61 12.48 -21.99
CA GLN A 132 3.30 13.13 -22.10
C GLN A 132 2.48 13.01 -20.79
N ILE A 133 2.51 11.85 -20.14
CA ILE A 133 1.85 11.65 -18.84
C ILE A 133 2.48 12.56 -17.77
N GLN A 134 3.81 12.67 -17.75
CA GLN A 134 4.53 13.55 -16.82
C GLN A 134 4.15 15.02 -17.02
N GLU A 135 4.12 15.50 -18.27
CA GLU A 135 3.76 16.89 -18.59
C GLU A 135 2.32 17.21 -18.18
N ARG A 136 1.39 16.29 -18.48
CA ARG A 136 0.00 16.42 -18.05
C ARG A 136 -0.14 16.45 -16.54
N TYR A 137 0.54 15.54 -15.83
CA TYR A 137 0.57 15.51 -14.37
C TYR A 137 1.03 16.85 -13.78
N LEU A 138 2.13 17.43 -14.30
CA LEU A 138 2.66 18.71 -13.83
C LEU A 138 1.70 19.87 -14.12
N LYS A 139 1.00 19.86 -15.26
CA LYS A 139 -0.02 20.87 -15.59
C LYS A 139 -1.20 20.79 -14.63
N ASP A 140 -1.74 19.59 -14.42
CA ASP A 140 -2.89 19.37 -13.54
C ASP A 140 -2.52 19.70 -12.09
N ARG A 141 -1.30 19.36 -11.66
CA ARG A 141 -0.79 19.69 -10.33
C ARG A 141 -0.71 21.20 -10.09
N ARG A 142 -0.16 21.96 -11.04
CA ARG A 142 -0.11 23.43 -10.94
C ARG A 142 -1.51 24.04 -10.82
N LYS A 143 -2.47 23.55 -11.62
CA LYS A 143 -3.85 24.01 -11.55
C LYS A 143 -4.48 23.69 -10.19
N PHE A 144 -4.25 22.49 -9.67
CA PHE A 144 -4.70 22.09 -8.34
C PHE A 144 -4.10 23.00 -7.26
N ASP A 145 -2.78 23.20 -7.27
CA ASP A 145 -2.09 24.03 -6.28
C ASP A 145 -2.59 25.49 -6.33
N GLN A 146 -2.84 26.04 -7.53
CA GLN A 146 -3.46 27.37 -7.70
C GLN A 146 -4.86 27.46 -7.08
N GLN A 147 -5.71 26.45 -7.29
CA GLN A 147 -7.06 26.43 -6.71
C GLN A 147 -7.04 26.42 -5.18
N TYR A 148 -6.14 25.65 -4.58
CA TYR A 148 -5.99 25.62 -3.12
C TYR A 148 -5.38 26.90 -2.57
N ALA A 149 -4.39 27.48 -3.26
CA ALA A 149 -3.83 28.77 -2.89
C ALA A 149 -4.90 29.87 -2.87
N GLN A 150 -5.74 29.93 -3.92
CA GLN A 150 -6.86 30.89 -3.97
C GLN A 150 -7.84 30.69 -2.81
N ARG A 151 -8.27 29.45 -2.56
CA ARG A 151 -9.19 29.17 -1.44
C ARG A 151 -8.60 29.56 -0.09
N ILE A 152 -7.32 29.29 0.14
CA ILE A 152 -6.65 29.70 1.38
C ILE A 152 -6.63 31.23 1.48
N GLN A 153 -6.32 31.93 0.39
CA GLN A 153 -6.34 33.39 0.35
C GLN A 153 -7.74 33.96 0.64
N ASP A 154 -8.79 33.40 0.03
CA ASP A 154 -10.18 33.81 0.26
C ASP A 154 -10.56 33.63 1.74
N LEU A 155 -10.12 32.53 2.36
CA LEU A 155 -10.33 32.28 3.79
C LEU A 155 -9.56 33.27 4.66
N ILE A 156 -8.30 33.57 4.33
CA ILE A 156 -7.51 34.58 5.05
C ILE A 156 -8.22 35.93 5.01
N VAL A 157 -8.73 36.36 3.85
CA VAL A 157 -9.48 37.61 3.72
C VAL A 157 -10.78 37.58 4.53
N ARG A 158 -11.48 36.44 4.56
CA ARG A 158 -12.76 36.29 5.27
C ARG A 158 -12.64 36.30 6.80
N TYR A 159 -11.53 35.81 7.35
CA TYR A 159 -11.29 35.69 8.79
C TYR A 159 -10.32 36.76 9.34
N ARG A 160 -10.02 37.79 8.55
CA ARG A 160 -9.23 38.95 8.92
C ARG A 160 -10.15 40.16 9.08
#